data_AF-E2AZH7-F1
#
_entry.id   AF-E2AZH7-F1
#
_cell.length_a   1.000
_cell.length_b   1.000
_cell.length_c   1.000
_cell.angle_alpha   90.00
_cell.angle_beta   90.00
_cell.angle_gamma   90.00
#
_symmetry.space_group_name_H-M   'P 1'
#
loop_
_entity.id
_entity.type
_entity.pdbx_description
1 polymer ?
#
loop_
_entity_poly.entity_id
_entity_poly.type
_entity_poly.pdbx_seq_one_letter_code
_entity_poly.pdbx_strand_id
1 'polypeptide(L)'
;KRRKTAELRKLNTIEELTYATQMNLRSTGQLDASKIIKDVTSTSPTRAFKYRTAFTSEVEKTLSDDAALSVLVEYKFSKRTYQGIRKVAKENNCNLYPSYNNVLKAKKHCYPPRTNITITESRAEVKLQALLDHTVERIL
;
A
#
# COMPACT_ATOMS: atom_id res chain seq x y z
N LYS A 1 19.71 -30.32 -10.20
CA LYS A 1 20.44 -29.02 -10.24
C LYS A 1 21.76 -29.06 -9.46
N ARG A 2 21.81 -29.51 -8.20
CA ARG A 2 23.05 -29.53 -7.38
C ARG A 2 24.26 -30.32 -7.95
N ARG A 3 24.01 -31.43 -8.67
CA ARG A 3 25.09 -32.20 -9.33
C ARG A 3 25.73 -31.46 -10.51
N LYS A 4 24.95 -30.65 -11.25
CA LYS A 4 25.42 -29.93 -12.46
C LYS A 4 26.42 -28.81 -12.13
N THR A 5 26.37 -28.26 -10.91
CA THR A 5 27.27 -27.19 -10.45
C THR A 5 28.26 -27.68 -9.40
N ALA A 6 28.44 -29.00 -9.24
CA ALA A 6 29.31 -29.57 -8.21
C ALA A 6 30.78 -29.26 -8.49
N GLU A 7 31.25 -29.52 -9.71
CA GLU A 7 32.63 -29.23 -10.13
C GLU A 7 32.94 -27.73 -10.04
N LEU A 8 32.06 -26.88 -10.58
CA LEU A 8 32.20 -25.42 -10.52
C LEU A 8 32.38 -24.89 -9.08
N ARG A 9 31.61 -25.40 -8.11
CA ARG A 9 31.72 -24.99 -6.70
C ARG A 9 32.93 -25.57 -5.97
N LYS A 10 33.50 -26.67 -6.46
CA LYS A 10 34.75 -27.24 -5.92
C LYS A 10 35.97 -26.48 -6.42
N LEU A 11 35.93 -26.07 -7.69
CA LEU A 11 37.07 -25.47 -8.39
C LEU A 11 37.22 -23.96 -8.17
N ASN A 12 36.15 -23.27 -7.76
CA ASN A 12 36.14 -21.81 -7.67
C ASN A 12 35.67 -21.37 -6.30
N THR A 13 36.19 -20.23 -5.86
CA THR A 13 35.80 -19.56 -4.61
C THR A 13 34.43 -18.89 -4.74
N ILE A 14 33.82 -18.56 -3.61
CA ILE A 14 32.53 -17.84 -3.58
C ILE A 14 32.69 -16.46 -4.21
N GLU A 15 33.81 -15.80 -3.99
CA GLU A 15 34.14 -14.47 -4.52
C GLU A 15 34.22 -14.48 -6.05
N GLU A 16 34.92 -15.46 -6.62
CA GLU A 16 35.05 -15.64 -8.08
C GLU A 16 33.70 -15.94 -8.72
N LEU A 17 32.92 -16.86 -8.14
CA LEU A 17 31.59 -17.20 -8.65
C LEU A 17 30.64 -16.00 -8.57
N THR A 18 30.74 -15.21 -7.51
CA THR A 18 29.94 -14.01 -7.32
C THR A 18 30.31 -12.93 -8.34
N TYR A 19 31.61 -12.70 -8.55
CA TYR A 19 32.10 -11.73 -9.52
C TYR A 19 31.73 -12.13 -10.96
N ALA A 20 31.92 -13.40 -11.32
CA ALA A 20 31.51 -13.92 -12.63
C ALA A 20 30.00 -13.75 -12.87
N THR A 21 29.19 -14.01 -11.84
CA THR A 21 27.73 -13.77 -11.90
C THR A 21 27.40 -12.29 -12.10
N GLN A 22 28.08 -11.38 -11.38
CA GLN A 22 27.90 -9.94 -11.55
C GLN A 22 28.22 -9.48 -12.98
N MET A 23 29.30 -9.99 -13.60
CA MET A 23 29.70 -9.62 -14.96
C MET A 23 28.71 -10.15 -15.99
N ASN A 24 28.24 -11.40 -15.85
CA ASN A 24 27.23 -11.97 -16.74
C ASN A 24 25.88 -11.24 -16.65
N LEU A 25 25.48 -10.76 -15.47
CA LEU A 25 24.27 -9.96 -15.33
C LEU A 25 24.39 -8.59 -16.02
N ARG A 26 25.59 -8.00 -16.04
CA ARG A 26 25.83 -6.74 -16.77
C ARG A 26 25.82 -6.96 -18.28
N SER A 27 26.47 -8.01 -18.77
CA SER A 27 26.50 -8.32 -20.21
C SER A 27 25.12 -8.64 -20.77
N THR A 28 24.23 -9.19 -19.95
CA THR A 28 22.82 -9.46 -20.30
C THR A 28 21.88 -8.27 -20.05
N GLY A 29 22.40 -7.11 -19.61
CA GLY A 29 21.62 -5.88 -19.39
C GLY A 29 20.87 -5.81 -18.04
N GLN A 30 20.97 -6.82 -17.19
CA GLN A 30 20.35 -6.86 -15.85
C GLN A 30 21.19 -6.11 -14.82
N LEU A 31 21.33 -4.79 -15.01
CA LEU A 31 22.19 -3.94 -14.20
C LEU A 31 21.80 -3.92 -12.72
N ASP A 32 20.51 -3.87 -12.41
CA ASP A 32 20.04 -3.80 -11.02
C ASP A 32 20.25 -5.13 -10.28
N ALA A 33 20.06 -6.27 -10.96
CA ALA A 33 20.39 -7.57 -10.39
C ALA A 33 21.89 -7.70 -10.07
N SER A 34 22.76 -7.20 -10.97
CA SER A 34 24.22 -7.16 -10.75
C SER A 34 24.59 -6.33 -9.51
N LYS A 35 23.98 -5.14 -9.36
CA LYS A 35 24.18 -4.27 -8.20
C LYS A 35 23.71 -4.93 -6.91
N ILE A 36 22.52 -5.56 -6.91
CA ILE A 36 21.99 -6.26 -5.74
C ILE A 36 22.94 -7.38 -5.30
N ILE A 37 23.39 -8.22 -6.22
CA ILE A 37 24.34 -9.31 -5.90
C ILE A 37 25.59 -8.74 -5.24
N LYS A 38 26.21 -7.70 -5.85
CA LYS A 38 27.38 -7.02 -5.27
C LYS A 38 27.12 -6.55 -3.84
N ASP A 39 26.00 -5.87 -3.61
CA ASP A 39 25.63 -5.34 -2.29
C ASP A 39 25.44 -6.46 -1.25
N VAL A 40 24.75 -7.55 -1.60
CA VAL A 40 24.45 -8.62 -0.63
C VAL A 40 25.65 -9.52 -0.34
N THR A 41 26.62 -9.62 -1.25
CA THR A 41 27.80 -10.47 -1.07
C THR A 41 29.02 -9.73 -0.55
N SER A 42 29.20 -8.44 -0.88
CA SER A 42 30.47 -7.74 -0.65
C SER A 42 30.42 -6.71 0.49
N THR A 43 29.24 -6.28 0.96
CA THR A 43 29.14 -5.19 1.96
C THR A 43 29.01 -5.70 3.40
N SER A 44 28.04 -6.58 3.68
CA SER A 44 27.81 -7.10 5.04
C SER A 44 27.02 -8.41 5.01
N PRO A 45 27.34 -9.40 5.86
CA PRO A 45 26.56 -10.64 5.99
C PRO A 45 25.08 -10.41 6.34
N THR A 46 24.76 -9.27 6.96
CA THR A 46 23.38 -8.91 7.34
C THR A 46 22.60 -8.26 6.19
N ARG A 47 23.25 -7.85 5.10
CA ARG A 47 22.61 -7.14 4.00
C ARG A 47 21.58 -8.01 3.31
N ALA A 48 21.94 -9.26 2.99
CA ALA A 48 21.02 -10.24 2.42
C ALA A 48 19.77 -10.46 3.30
N PHE A 49 19.96 -10.50 4.63
CA PHE A 49 18.86 -10.61 5.60
C PHE A 49 17.91 -9.41 5.51
N LYS A 50 18.43 -8.18 5.46
CA LYS A 50 17.64 -6.95 5.35
C LYS A 50 16.80 -6.91 4.06
N TYR A 51 17.38 -7.30 2.92
CA TYR A 51 16.64 -7.40 1.66
C TYR A 51 15.49 -8.41 1.77
N ARG A 52 15.77 -9.60 2.32
CA ARG A 52 14.75 -10.63 2.52
C ARG A 52 13.62 -10.12 3.41
N THR A 53 13.94 -9.53 4.56
CA THR A 53 12.92 -9.02 5.49
C THR A 53 12.07 -7.92 4.88
N ALA A 54 12.66 -7.01 4.11
CA ALA A 54 11.92 -5.95 3.44
C ALA A 54 11.06 -6.47 2.27
N PHE A 55 11.50 -7.53 1.59
CA PHE A 55 10.71 -8.17 0.54
C PHE A 55 9.55 -8.99 1.10
N THR A 56 9.75 -9.63 2.25
CA THR A 56 8.72 -10.45 2.92
C THR A 56 7.81 -9.66 3.85
N SER A 57 8.20 -8.43 4.24
CA SER A 57 7.33 -7.59 5.06
C SER A 57 6.10 -7.23 4.24
N GLU A 58 4.92 -7.53 4.77
CA GLU A 58 3.67 -7.06 4.19
C GLU A 58 3.72 -5.53 4.15
N VAL A 59 3.55 -4.97 2.95
CA VAL A 59 3.41 -3.53 2.78
C VAL A 59 2.14 -3.14 3.53
N GLU A 60 2.27 -2.22 4.49
CA GLU A 60 1.13 -1.74 5.26
C GLU A 60 0.01 -1.29 4.32
N LYS A 61 -1.13 -1.98 4.41
CA LYS A 61 -2.27 -1.67 3.56
C LYS A 61 -3.11 -0.60 4.23
N THR A 62 -3.07 0.61 3.69
CA THR A 62 -4.02 1.66 4.07
C THR A 62 -5.44 1.21 3.76
N LEU A 63 -6.38 1.48 4.67
CA LEU A 63 -7.81 1.25 4.45
C LEU A 63 -8.28 2.02 3.21
N SER A 64 -9.26 1.46 2.51
CA SER A 64 -9.98 2.22 1.47
C SER A 64 -10.71 3.41 2.10
N ASP A 65 -10.95 4.43 1.29
CA ASP A 65 -11.63 5.64 1.75
C ASP A 65 -13.05 5.33 2.28
N ASP A 66 -13.75 4.39 1.66
CA ASP A 66 -15.07 3.91 2.09
C ASP A 66 -15.01 3.08 3.37
N ALA A 67 -14.02 2.19 3.52
CA ALA A 67 -13.85 1.43 4.76
C ALA A 67 -13.53 2.37 5.94
N ALA A 68 -12.69 3.37 5.71
CA ALA A 68 -12.39 4.39 6.72
C ALA A 68 -13.61 5.27 7.05
N LEU A 69 -14.46 5.57 6.05
CA LEU A 69 -15.74 6.26 6.29
C LEU A 69 -16.70 5.41 7.12
N SER A 70 -16.79 4.10 6.83
CA SER A 70 -17.60 3.16 7.61
C SER A 70 -17.18 3.14 9.07
N VAL A 71 -15.88 3.02 9.37
CA VAL A 71 -15.35 3.12 10.75
C VAL A 71 -15.73 4.45 11.39
N LEU A 72 -15.59 5.57 10.67
CA LEU A 72 -15.94 6.89 11.20
C LEU A 72 -17.42 6.97 11.61
N VAL A 73 -18.33 6.40 10.80
CA VAL A 73 -19.77 6.41 11.05
C VAL A 73 -20.16 5.43 12.16
N GLU A 74 -19.69 4.19 12.08
CA GLU A 74 -20.02 3.11 13.02
C GLU A 74 -19.62 3.46 14.45
N TYR A 75 -18.39 3.97 14.61
CA TYR A 75 -17.85 4.37 15.92
C TYR A 75 -18.12 5.83 16.28
N LYS A 76 -18.96 6.53 15.50
CA LYS A 76 -19.36 7.94 15.74
C LYS A 76 -18.17 8.88 15.98
N PHE A 77 -17.07 8.68 15.24
CA PHE A 77 -15.89 9.50 15.40
C PHE A 77 -16.12 10.94 14.93
N SER A 78 -15.77 11.89 15.80
CA SER A 78 -15.61 13.28 15.36
C SER A 78 -14.42 13.40 14.41
N LYS A 79 -14.40 14.46 13.58
CA LYS A 79 -13.23 14.80 12.75
C LYS A 79 -11.94 14.86 13.60
N ARG A 80 -12.01 15.48 14.79
CA ARG A 80 -10.88 15.62 15.70
C ARG A 80 -10.39 14.25 16.20
N THR A 81 -11.31 13.37 16.56
CA THR A 81 -10.99 12.01 17.02
C THR A 81 -10.31 11.20 15.91
N TYR A 82 -10.88 11.20 14.70
CA TYR A 82 -10.29 10.51 13.55
C TYR A 82 -8.88 11.03 13.24
N GLN A 83 -8.70 12.35 13.21
CA GLN A 83 -7.39 12.96 12.97
C GLN A 83 -6.39 12.65 14.09
N GLY A 84 -6.83 12.58 15.34
CA GLY A 84 -6.02 12.18 16.48
C GLY A 84 -5.53 10.73 16.37
N ILE A 85 -6.45 9.79 16.12
CA ILE A 85 -6.11 8.36 15.93
C ILE A 85 -5.13 8.19 14.77
N ARG A 86 -5.39 8.85 13.64
CA ARG A 86 -4.49 8.82 12.49
C ARG A 86 -3.10 9.38 12.81
N LYS A 87 -3.03 10.45 13.60
CA LYS A 87 -1.76 11.06 14.03
C LYS A 87 -0.95 10.08 14.87
N VAL A 88 -1.58 9.48 15.88
CA VAL A 88 -0.95 8.46 16.74
C VAL A 88 -0.49 7.25 15.92
N ALA A 89 -1.32 6.77 14.99
CA ALA A 89 -0.94 5.67 14.10
C ALA A 89 0.34 6.00 13.29
N LYS A 90 0.40 7.20 12.71
CA LYS A 90 1.57 7.66 11.96
C LYS A 90 2.83 7.82 12.82
N GLU A 91 2.69 8.32 14.04
CA GLU A 91 3.80 8.41 15.00
C GLU A 91 4.37 7.03 15.34
N ASN A 92 3.56 5.98 15.24
CA ASN A 92 3.96 4.59 15.43
C ASN A 92 4.27 3.86 14.12
N ASN A 93 4.61 4.60 13.05
CA ASN A 93 4.92 4.08 11.71
C ASN A 93 3.80 3.29 11.03
N CYS A 94 2.55 3.42 11.49
CA CYS A 94 1.40 2.73 10.93
C CYS A 94 0.57 3.66 10.01
N ASN A 95 0.52 3.34 8.72
CA ASN A 95 -0.24 4.08 7.71
C ASN A 95 -1.61 3.45 7.39
N LEU A 96 -2.30 2.93 8.41
CA LEU A 96 -3.61 2.28 8.24
C LEU A 96 -4.73 3.24 7.80
N TYR A 97 -4.77 4.47 8.34
CA TYR A 97 -5.89 5.39 8.11
C TYR A 97 -5.60 6.40 6.97
N PRO A 98 -6.48 6.49 5.95
CA PRO A 98 -6.34 7.46 4.87
C PRO A 98 -6.50 8.90 5.38
N SER A 99 -6.25 9.88 4.51
CA SER A 99 -6.41 11.28 4.90
C SER A 99 -7.89 11.62 5.14
N TYR A 100 -8.18 12.53 6.08
CA TYR A 100 -9.56 12.98 6.31
C TYR A 100 -10.18 13.61 5.04
N ASN A 101 -9.37 14.23 4.17
CA ASN A 101 -9.85 14.78 2.91
C ASN A 101 -10.37 13.69 1.96
N ASN A 102 -9.73 12.52 1.96
CA ASN A 102 -10.20 11.38 1.18
C ASN A 102 -11.49 10.81 1.75
N VAL A 103 -11.56 10.61 3.07
CA VAL A 103 -12.80 10.20 3.76
C VAL A 103 -13.94 11.19 3.51
N LEU A 104 -13.63 12.49 3.43
CA LEU A 104 -14.61 13.52 3.09
C LEU A 104 -15.10 13.39 1.64
N LYS A 105 -14.23 13.03 0.68
CA LYS A 105 -14.63 12.75 -0.70
C LYS A 105 -15.54 11.53 -0.77
N ALA A 106 -15.17 10.44 -0.10
CA ALA A 106 -16.02 9.24 0.02
C ALA A 106 -17.39 9.60 0.62
N LYS A 107 -17.41 10.40 1.70
CA LYS A 107 -18.65 10.87 2.32
C LYS A 107 -19.52 11.67 1.35
N LYS A 108 -18.91 12.57 0.57
CA LYS A 108 -19.63 13.35 -0.45
C LYS A 108 -20.20 12.48 -1.56
N HIS A 109 -19.50 11.41 -1.91
CA HIS A 109 -19.91 10.46 -2.93
C HIS A 109 -21.07 9.55 -2.47
N CYS A 110 -21.47 9.60 -1.18
CA CYS A 110 -22.67 8.94 -0.66
C CYS A 110 -23.93 9.82 -0.73
N TYR A 111 -23.82 11.06 -1.23
CA TYR A 111 -24.97 11.97 -1.33
C TYR A 111 -25.45 12.08 -2.78
N PRO A 112 -26.78 12.07 -3.01
CA PRO A 112 -27.33 12.41 -4.31
C PRO A 112 -26.99 13.88 -4.65
N PRO A 113 -27.13 14.28 -5.94
CA PRO A 113 -26.83 15.64 -6.37
C PRO A 113 -27.54 16.70 -5.52
N ARG A 114 -26.80 17.73 -5.10
CA ARG A 114 -27.31 18.78 -4.19
C ARG A 114 -28.51 19.54 -4.76
N THR A 115 -28.64 19.60 -6.08
CA THR A 115 -29.79 20.17 -6.80
C THR A 115 -31.10 19.43 -6.54
N ASN A 116 -31.03 18.18 -6.10
CA ASN A 116 -32.19 17.32 -5.81
C ASN A 116 -32.50 17.23 -4.31
N ILE A 117 -31.76 17.98 -3.47
CA ILE A 117 -31.95 18.03 -2.02
C ILE A 117 -32.47 19.43 -1.66
N THR A 118 -33.63 19.48 -1.01
CA THR A 118 -34.21 20.72 -0.47
C THR A 118 -34.23 20.63 1.05
N ILE A 119 -33.60 21.60 1.71
CA ILE A 119 -33.54 21.68 3.18
C ILE A 119 -34.11 23.04 3.57
N THR A 120 -35.17 23.03 4.37
CA THR A 120 -35.72 24.20 5.04
C THR A 120 -35.55 24.02 6.56
N GLU A 121 -35.93 25.03 7.35
CA GLU A 121 -35.88 24.96 8.81
C GLU A 121 -36.76 23.84 9.38
N SER A 122 -37.83 23.47 8.68
CA SER A 122 -38.83 22.51 9.15
C SER A 122 -38.82 21.17 8.42
N ARG A 123 -38.17 21.05 7.26
CA ARG A 123 -38.14 19.79 6.49
C ARG A 123 -36.87 19.60 5.66
N ALA A 124 -36.56 18.34 5.39
CA ALA A 124 -35.55 17.95 4.42
C ALA A 124 -36.18 16.95 3.44
N GLU A 125 -36.13 17.26 2.15
CA GLU A 125 -36.75 16.48 1.08
C GLU A 125 -35.71 16.18 0.00
N VAL A 126 -35.77 14.96 -0.55
CA VAL A 126 -34.94 14.52 -1.67
C VAL A 126 -35.86 13.97 -2.75
N LYS A 127 -35.61 14.32 -4.02
CA LYS A 127 -36.38 13.76 -5.13
C LYS A 127 -36.23 12.24 -5.18
N LEU A 128 -37.34 11.52 -5.21
CA LEU A 128 -37.35 10.06 -5.22
C LEU A 128 -36.51 9.48 -6.36
N GLN A 129 -36.65 10.00 -7.58
CA GLN A 129 -35.87 9.53 -8.73
C GLN A 129 -34.36 9.65 -8.49
N ALA A 130 -33.90 10.79 -7.96
CA ALA A 130 -32.48 11.01 -7.68
C ALA A 130 -31.94 10.08 -6.59
N LEU A 131 -32.79 9.66 -5.64
CA LEU A 131 -32.41 8.69 -4.62
C LEU A 131 -32.28 7.28 -5.21
N LEU A 132 -33.24 6.87 -6.05
CA LEU A 132 -33.21 5.57 -6.73
C LEU A 132 -32.01 5.46 -7.68
N ASP A 133 -31.78 6.47 -8.51
CA ASP A 133 -30.64 6.51 -9.45
C ASP A 133 -29.30 6.39 -8.69
N HIS A 134 -29.14 7.15 -7.60
CA HIS A 134 -27.93 7.10 -6.78
C HIS A 134 -27.75 5.76 -6.06
N THR A 135 -28.84 5.11 -5.66
CA THR A 135 -28.78 3.77 -5.05
C THR A 135 -28.32 2.73 -6.06
N VAL A 136 -28.82 2.80 -7.30
CA VAL A 136 -28.38 1.92 -8.40
C VAL A 136 -26.91 2.13 -8.72
N GLU A 137 -26.45 3.38 -8.84
CA GLU A 137 -25.04 3.74 -9.08
C GLU A 137 -24.09 3.19 -8.00
N ARG A 138 -24.56 3.07 -6.75
CA ARG A 138 -23.75 2.60 -5.62
C ARG A 138 -23.72 1.09 -5.45
N ILE A 139 -24.67 0.37 -6.06
CA ILE A 139 -24.78 -1.09 -5.98
C ILE A 139 -24.05 -1.78 -7.14
N LEU A 140 -24.11 -1.19 -8.34
CA LEU A 140 -23.49 -1.71 -9.56
C LEU A 140 -22.00 -1.36 -9.65
#